data_AF-A0A3S5JDR4-F1
#
_entry.id   AF-A0A3S5JDR4-F1
#
_cell.length_a   1.000
_cell.length_b   1.000
_cell.length_c   1.000
_cell.angle_alpha   90.00
_cell.angle_beta   90.00
_cell.angle_gamma   90.00
#
_symmetry.space_group_name_H-M   'P 1'
#
loop_
_entity.id
_entity.type
_entity.pdbx_description
1 polymer ?
#
loop_
_entity_poly.entity_id
_entity_poly.type
_entity_poly.pdbx_seq_one_letter_code
_entity_poly.pdbx_strand_id
1 'polypeptide(L)'
;MSGMVKFGENGQLLETSDLGDAVQSEDSELVGLLVQASQNRFEILLPCMRDIGLHRIYCRTDGGHDDSFSWISHAFLEDGTKVGPEGLCELMAGSRFFSVAMRLKLSWENDHRSDCTVIHDTLEIDLCSLMWSQWSFGNTFGLGAYSFFGAYTVDLAAGIIQADPDPLPVVRHIMISQS
;
A
#
# COMPACT_ATOMS: atom_id res chain seq x y z
N MET A 1 -12.27 -15.97 -4.41
CA MET A 1 -10.92 -16.54 -4.24
C MET A 1 -10.06 -15.41 -3.71
N SER A 2 -9.28 -15.67 -2.67
CA SER A 2 -8.51 -14.63 -1.98
C SER A 2 -7.06 -14.73 -2.46
N GLY A 3 -6.61 -13.73 -3.22
CA GLY A 3 -5.25 -13.69 -3.75
C GLY A 3 -4.23 -13.67 -2.60
N MET A 4 -3.14 -14.42 -2.79
CA MET A 4 -1.98 -14.39 -1.91
C MET A 4 -0.74 -14.12 -2.74
N VAL A 5 0.09 -13.21 -2.24
CA VAL A 5 1.36 -12.84 -2.85
C VAL A 5 2.48 -13.05 -1.84
N LYS A 6 3.59 -13.63 -2.29
CA LYS A 6 4.81 -13.76 -1.51
C LYS A 6 5.88 -12.82 -2.03
N PHE A 7 6.57 -12.15 -1.12
CA PHE A 7 7.73 -11.33 -1.40
C PHE A 7 8.92 -11.78 -0.56
N GLY A 8 10.12 -11.57 -1.08
CA GLY A 8 11.36 -12.02 -0.47
C GLY A 8 11.82 -11.12 0.67
N GLU A 9 12.95 -11.49 1.27
CA GLU A 9 13.54 -10.73 2.38
C GLU A 9 13.82 -9.26 2.03
N ASN A 10 14.08 -8.95 0.77
CA ASN A 10 14.34 -7.59 0.31
C ASN A 10 13.11 -6.93 -0.32
N GLY A 11 11.93 -7.55 -0.26
CA GLY A 11 10.68 -6.99 -0.81
C GLY A 11 10.38 -7.38 -2.26
N GLN A 12 11.27 -8.14 -2.92
CA GLN A 12 11.08 -8.54 -4.30
C GLN A 12 9.94 -9.55 -4.43
N LEU A 13 9.10 -9.40 -5.46
CA LEU A 13 8.01 -10.33 -5.76
C LEU A 13 8.56 -11.74 -6.05
N LEU A 14 8.05 -12.76 -5.35
CA LEU A 14 8.48 -14.16 -5.52
C LEU A 14 7.40 -15.02 -6.18
N GLU A 15 6.15 -14.87 -5.74
CA GLU A 15 5.05 -15.71 -6.17
C GLU A 15 3.74 -14.92 -6.09
N THR A 16 2.91 -15.08 -7.12
CA THR A 16 1.51 -14.62 -7.11
C THR A 16 0.62 -15.84 -7.28
N SER A 17 -0.45 -15.92 -6.49
CA SER A 17 -1.47 -16.96 -6.64
C SER A 17 -2.82 -16.31 -6.93
N ASP A 18 -3.54 -16.85 -7.92
CA ASP A 18 -4.91 -16.49 -8.28
C ASP A 18 -5.18 -14.99 -8.48
N LEU A 19 -4.25 -14.27 -9.10
CA LEU A 19 -4.56 -12.95 -9.69
C LEU A 19 -5.28 -13.20 -11.00
N GLY A 20 -6.57 -12.89 -11.07
CA GLY A 20 -7.42 -13.16 -12.24
C GLY A 20 -6.79 -12.69 -13.55
N ASP A 21 -7.07 -13.42 -14.64
CA ASP A 21 -6.52 -13.15 -15.97
C ASP A 21 -6.74 -11.67 -16.38
N ALA A 22 -5.67 -11.02 -16.80
CA ALA A 22 -5.67 -9.61 -17.18
C ALA A 22 -6.48 -9.36 -18.46
N VAL A 23 -7.31 -8.31 -18.43
CA VAL A 23 -7.75 -7.63 -19.66
C VAL A 23 -6.61 -6.69 -20.08
N GLN A 24 -5.95 -6.97 -21.20
CA GLN A 24 -4.86 -6.13 -21.71
C GLN A 24 -5.42 -4.88 -22.40
N SER A 25 -5.17 -3.71 -21.83
CA SER A 25 -5.37 -2.37 -22.42
C SER A 25 -4.07 -1.56 -22.36
N GLU A 26 -3.96 -0.45 -23.09
CA GLU A 26 -2.80 0.47 -22.98
C GLU A 26 -2.60 1.01 -21.55
N ASP A 27 -3.69 1.19 -20.80
CA ASP A 27 -3.65 1.56 -19.38
C ASP A 27 -2.96 0.49 -18.52
N SER A 28 -3.03 -0.78 -18.93
CA SER A 28 -2.36 -1.89 -18.23
C SER A 28 -0.83 -1.78 -18.28
N GLU A 29 -0.24 -1.14 -19.29
CA GLU A 29 1.21 -0.96 -19.39
C GLU A 29 1.69 0.13 -18.44
N LEU A 30 1.00 1.28 -18.41
CA LEU A 30 1.31 2.37 -17.48
C LEU A 30 1.12 1.91 -16.02
N VAL A 31 0.03 1.20 -15.72
CA VAL A 31 -0.21 0.62 -14.40
C VAL A 31 0.91 -0.36 -14.04
N GLY A 32 1.34 -1.22 -14.97
CA GLY A 32 2.47 -2.12 -14.76
C GLY A 32 3.78 -1.40 -14.41
N LEU A 33 4.07 -0.28 -15.09
CA LEU A 33 5.25 0.55 -14.79
C LEU A 33 5.16 1.22 -13.41
N LEU A 34 3.97 1.71 -13.03
CA LEU A 34 3.75 2.29 -11.71
C LEU A 34 3.90 1.25 -10.61
N VAL A 35 3.27 0.08 -10.75
CA VAL A 35 3.42 -1.07 -9.83
C VAL A 35 4.89 -1.44 -9.67
N GLN A 36 5.65 -1.54 -10.78
CA GLN A 36 7.07 -1.87 -10.72
C GLN A 36 7.91 -0.79 -10.03
N ALA A 37 7.60 0.49 -10.26
CA ALA A 37 8.27 1.60 -9.58
C ALA A 37 8.00 1.57 -8.07
N SER A 38 6.75 1.35 -7.67
CA SER A 38 6.34 1.18 -6.27
C SER A 38 6.99 -0.06 -5.64
N GLN A 39 7.16 -1.16 -6.39
CA GLN A 39 7.92 -2.33 -5.91
C GLN A 39 9.37 -2.00 -5.61
N ASN A 40 10.08 -1.33 -6.53
CA ASN A 40 11.47 -0.95 -6.30
C ASN A 40 11.62 -0.07 -5.05
N ARG A 41 10.62 0.78 -4.77
CA ARG A 41 10.60 1.63 -3.58
C ARG A 41 10.26 0.83 -2.32
N PHE A 42 9.33 -0.11 -2.39
CA PHE A 42 9.05 -1.05 -1.31
C PHE A 42 10.30 -1.82 -0.90
N GLU A 43 11.08 -2.31 -1.87
CA GLU A 43 12.32 -3.04 -1.60
C GLU A 43 13.33 -2.19 -0.80
N ILE A 44 13.40 -0.89 -1.09
CA ILE A 44 14.26 0.06 -0.38
C ILE A 44 13.70 0.41 1.02
N LEU A 45 12.38 0.49 1.15
CA LEU A 45 11.70 0.92 2.38
C LEU A 45 11.47 -0.22 3.37
N LEU A 46 11.41 -1.47 2.91
CA LEU A 46 11.11 -2.64 3.75
C LEU A 46 12.08 -2.79 4.94
N PRO A 47 13.41 -2.67 4.79
CA PRO A 47 14.31 -2.67 5.93
C PRO A 47 14.00 -1.54 6.92
N CYS A 48 13.64 -0.35 6.43
CA CYS A 48 13.30 0.77 7.31
C CYS A 48 12.00 0.52 8.09
N MET A 49 11.01 -0.15 7.48
CA MET A 49 9.78 -0.54 8.18
C MET A 49 10.05 -1.59 9.26
N ARG A 50 10.91 -2.57 8.97
CA ARG A 50 11.33 -3.58 9.94
C ARG A 50 12.19 -3.00 11.07
N ASP A 51 13.06 -2.03 10.79
CA ASP A 51 13.88 -1.34 11.82
C ASP A 51 13.01 -0.63 12.87
N ILE A 52 11.79 -0.19 12.50
CA ILE A 52 10.79 0.40 13.41
C ILE A 52 10.06 -0.67 14.23
N GLY A 53 10.26 -1.95 13.90
CA GLY A 53 9.55 -3.09 14.47
C GLY A 53 8.17 -3.31 13.87
N LEU A 54 7.89 -2.81 12.66
CA LEU A 54 6.62 -3.11 12.00
C LEU A 54 6.57 -4.57 11.58
N HIS A 55 5.57 -5.28 12.08
CA HIS A 55 5.38 -6.71 11.84
C HIS A 55 4.29 -6.95 10.80
N ARG A 56 3.14 -6.29 10.95
CA ARG A 56 1.97 -6.51 10.10
C ARG A 56 1.20 -5.22 9.87
N ILE A 57 0.74 -4.98 8.64
CA ILE A 57 -0.07 -3.83 8.27
C ILE A 57 -1.41 -4.33 7.76
N TYR A 58 -2.51 -3.76 8.26
CA TYR A 58 -3.84 -4.06 7.78
C TYR A 58 -4.36 -2.88 6.97
N CYS A 59 -4.67 -3.16 5.71
CA CYS A 59 -5.12 -2.18 4.74
C CYS A 59 -6.59 -2.37 4.41
N ARG A 60 -7.25 -1.25 4.13
CA ARG A 60 -8.61 -1.19 3.62
C ARG A 60 -8.58 -0.65 2.22
N THR A 61 -9.63 -0.96 1.47
CA THR A 61 -9.77 -0.58 0.09
C THR A 61 -11.21 -0.23 -0.20
N ASP A 62 -11.40 0.90 -0.87
CA ASP A 62 -12.68 1.35 -1.40
C ASP A 62 -12.46 1.71 -2.87
N GLY A 63 -13.38 1.28 -3.72
CA GLY A 63 -13.37 1.51 -5.15
C GLY A 63 -14.75 1.94 -5.63
N GLY A 64 -14.80 3.09 -6.31
CA GLY A 64 -16.00 3.62 -6.96
C GLY A 64 -15.87 3.62 -8.48
N HIS A 65 -16.82 4.30 -9.14
CA HIS A 65 -16.93 4.35 -10.61
C HIS A 65 -15.69 4.95 -11.30
N ASP A 66 -14.94 5.82 -10.62
CA ASP A 66 -13.86 6.59 -11.25
C ASP A 66 -12.49 6.44 -10.55
N ASP A 67 -12.46 6.14 -9.24
CA ASP A 67 -11.22 6.02 -8.46
C ASP A 67 -11.31 4.90 -7.43
N SER A 68 -10.23 4.13 -7.29
CA SER A 68 -10.07 3.19 -6.18
C SER A 68 -8.85 3.57 -5.35
N PHE A 69 -9.03 3.54 -4.03
CA PHE A 69 -8.00 3.94 -3.07
C PHE A 69 -7.84 2.89 -1.98
N SER A 70 -6.60 2.69 -1.55
CA SER A 70 -6.28 1.83 -0.43
C SER A 70 -5.48 2.58 0.63
N TRP A 71 -5.84 2.35 1.88
CA TRP A 71 -5.23 3.04 3.03
C TRP A 71 -4.93 2.09 4.17
N ILE A 72 -4.05 2.55 5.06
CA ILE A 72 -3.73 1.82 6.28
C ILE A 72 -4.86 2.04 7.28
N SER A 73 -5.43 0.95 7.78
CA SER A 73 -6.35 1.00 8.92
C SER A 73 -5.58 0.97 10.23
N HIS A 74 -4.58 0.10 10.34
CA HIS A 74 -3.70 -0.03 11.50
C HIS A 74 -2.50 -0.92 11.16
N ALA A 75 -1.49 -0.88 12.02
CA ALA A 75 -0.37 -1.81 11.98
C ALA A 75 -0.16 -2.46 13.37
N PHE A 76 0.59 -3.54 13.39
CA PHE A 76 1.09 -4.22 14.57
C PHE A 76 2.61 -4.17 14.60
N LEU A 77 3.15 -3.83 15.76
CA LEU A 77 4.58 -3.96 16.04
C LEU A 77 4.92 -5.41 16.41
N GLU A 78 6.23 -5.73 16.44
CA GLU A 78 6.75 -7.05 16.82
C GLU A 78 6.30 -7.50 18.22
N ASP A 79 6.13 -6.56 19.15
CA ASP A 79 5.65 -6.84 20.51
C ASP A 79 4.12 -7.03 20.61
N GLY A 80 3.41 -6.94 19.47
CA GLY A 80 1.96 -7.04 19.38
C GLY A 80 1.22 -5.70 19.60
N THR A 81 1.93 -4.60 19.83
CA THR A 81 1.31 -3.27 19.97
C THR A 81 0.60 -2.88 18.69
N LYS A 82 -0.69 -2.56 18.80
CA LYS A 82 -1.50 -2.05 17.70
C LYS A 82 -1.35 -0.53 17.60
N VAL A 83 -0.95 -0.04 16.44
CA VAL A 83 -0.81 1.39 16.13
C VAL A 83 -1.80 1.81 15.04
N GLY A 84 -2.50 2.91 15.27
CA GLY A 84 -3.33 3.56 14.26
C GLY A 84 -2.50 4.42 13.30
N PRO A 85 -3.13 5.01 12.26
CA PRO A 85 -2.43 5.81 11.25
C PRO A 85 -1.63 6.99 11.84
N GLU A 86 -2.18 7.67 12.85
CA GLU A 86 -1.51 8.80 13.52
C GLU A 86 -0.25 8.33 14.26
N GLY A 87 -0.35 7.29 15.09
CA GLY A 87 0.80 6.71 15.78
C GLY A 87 1.85 6.13 14.81
N LEU A 88 1.40 5.60 13.67
CA LEU A 88 2.30 5.14 12.61
C LEU A 88 3.08 6.31 11.98
N CYS A 89 2.43 7.46 11.76
CA CYS A 89 3.12 8.65 11.31
C CYS A 89 4.20 9.07 12.32
N GLU A 90 3.86 9.16 13.61
CA GLU A 90 4.82 9.59 14.65
C GLU A 90 6.05 8.66 14.69
N LEU A 91 5.83 7.35 14.64
CA LEU A 91 6.90 6.35 14.59
C LEU A 91 7.80 6.52 13.36
N MET A 92 7.20 6.74 12.19
CA MET A 92 7.95 6.85 10.93
C MET A 92 8.67 8.18 10.78
N ALA A 93 8.10 9.29 11.24
CA ALA A 93 8.70 10.63 11.16
C ALA A 93 10.02 10.70 11.94
N GLY A 94 10.09 10.03 13.09
CA GLY A 94 11.30 9.95 13.91
C GLY A 94 12.35 8.93 13.44
N SER A 95 12.13 8.26 12.30
CA SER A 95 12.92 7.10 11.89
C SER A 95 13.68 7.29 10.58
N ARG A 96 14.53 6.30 10.25
CA ARG A 96 15.22 6.23 8.96
C ARG A 96 14.23 6.17 7.77
N PHE A 97 13.02 5.66 7.97
CA PHE A 97 11.99 5.57 6.93
C PHE A 97 11.72 6.93 6.30
N PHE A 98 11.46 7.97 7.11
CA PHE A 98 11.15 9.31 6.60
C PHE A 98 12.28 9.89 5.75
N SER A 99 13.53 9.75 6.23
CA SER A 99 14.71 10.22 5.49
C SER A 99 14.89 9.51 4.14
N VAL A 100 14.57 8.22 4.07
CA VAL A 100 14.64 7.44 2.83
C VAL A 100 13.48 7.79 1.89
N ALA A 101 12.26 7.88 2.41
CA ALA A 101 11.06 8.29 1.65
C ALA A 101 11.25 9.65 0.97
N MET A 102 11.80 10.64 1.68
CA MET A 102 12.14 11.96 1.13
C MET A 102 13.15 11.87 -0.04
N ARG A 103 14.14 10.98 0.05
CA ARG A 103 15.15 10.80 -1.02
C ARG A 103 14.58 10.11 -2.25
N LEU A 104 13.58 9.25 -2.08
CA LEU A 104 12.87 8.59 -3.17
C LEU A 104 11.96 9.55 -3.96
N LYS A 105 11.85 10.83 -3.53
CA LYS A 105 11.08 11.89 -4.19
C LYS A 105 9.66 11.47 -4.54
N LEU A 106 8.98 10.87 -3.56
CA LEU A 106 7.66 10.28 -3.72
C LEU A 106 6.55 11.32 -3.89
N SER A 107 6.79 12.56 -3.42
CA SER A 107 5.89 13.68 -3.65
C SER A 107 6.38 14.53 -4.81
N TRP A 108 5.58 14.56 -5.88
CA TRP A 108 5.59 15.68 -6.82
C TRP A 108 5.19 16.93 -6.01
N GLU A 109 5.91 18.02 -6.17
CA GLU A 109 5.76 19.28 -5.41
C GLU A 109 6.42 19.29 -4.02
N ASN A 110 7.75 19.42 -4.06
CA ASN A 110 8.50 20.04 -2.98
C ASN A 110 8.08 21.52 -2.88
N ASP A 111 7.32 21.87 -1.85
CA ASP A 111 7.84 22.97 -1.01
C ASP A 111 7.33 22.96 0.44
N HIS A 112 6.08 22.60 0.77
CA HIS A 112 5.54 22.85 2.14
C HIS A 112 4.74 21.69 2.77
N ARG A 113 5.10 20.43 2.52
CA ARG A 113 4.38 19.27 3.08
C ARG A 113 4.87 18.92 4.49
N SER A 114 3.94 18.55 5.38
CA SER A 114 4.28 18.02 6.72
C SER A 114 4.90 16.63 6.62
N ASP A 115 5.68 16.22 7.62
CA ASP A 115 6.28 14.87 7.67
C ASP A 115 5.22 13.76 7.51
N CYS A 116 4.05 13.93 8.15
CA CYS A 116 2.93 13.00 8.00
C CYS A 116 2.37 12.94 6.59
N THR A 117 2.37 14.05 5.85
CA THR A 117 1.92 14.04 4.45
C THR A 117 2.84 13.17 3.60
N VAL A 118 4.16 13.29 3.76
CA VAL A 118 5.13 12.47 3.03
C VAL A 118 4.98 10.99 3.36
N ILE A 119 4.80 10.68 4.65
CA ILE A 119 4.60 9.30 5.12
C ILE A 119 3.30 8.73 4.56
N HIS A 120 2.21 9.49 4.61
CA HIS A 120 0.92 9.09 4.07
C HIS A 120 0.98 8.87 2.56
N ASP A 121 1.58 9.78 1.79
CA ASP A 121 1.73 9.63 0.34
C ASP A 121 2.56 8.39 0.00
N THR A 122 3.64 8.15 0.75
CA THR A 122 4.48 6.95 0.58
C THR A 122 3.69 5.68 0.87
N LEU A 123 3.00 5.61 2.01
CA LEU A 123 2.33 4.39 2.43
C LEU A 123 1.03 4.14 1.67
N GLU A 124 0.16 5.15 1.57
CA GLU A 124 -1.20 4.96 1.07
C GLU A 124 -1.30 5.11 -0.44
N ILE A 125 -0.63 6.11 -1.03
CA ILE A 125 -0.65 6.30 -2.48
C ILE A 125 0.28 5.28 -3.13
N ASP A 126 1.56 5.30 -2.79
CA ASP A 126 2.56 4.49 -3.49
C ASP A 126 2.47 2.99 -3.12
N LEU A 127 2.51 2.65 -1.84
CA LEU A 127 2.53 1.24 -1.45
C LEU A 127 1.14 0.60 -1.45
N CYS A 128 0.16 1.17 -0.74
CA CYS A 128 -1.17 0.57 -0.61
C CYS A 128 -1.94 0.60 -1.92
N SER A 129 -2.05 1.77 -2.56
CA SER A 129 -2.95 1.97 -3.71
C SER A 129 -2.33 1.56 -5.04
N LEU A 130 -1.03 1.81 -5.27
CA LEU A 130 -0.41 1.45 -6.54
C LEU A 130 0.11 0.01 -6.58
N MET A 131 0.54 -0.57 -5.45
CA MET A 131 1.18 -1.89 -5.46
C MET A 131 0.43 -2.97 -4.69
N TRP A 132 0.25 -2.82 -3.38
CA TRP A 132 -0.28 -3.89 -2.54
C TRP A 132 -1.73 -4.24 -2.87
N SER A 133 -2.56 -3.27 -3.23
CA SER A 133 -3.93 -3.50 -3.73
C SER A 133 -3.91 -4.26 -5.05
N GLN A 134 -3.04 -3.89 -6.00
CA GLN A 134 -2.88 -4.57 -7.28
C GLN A 134 -2.39 -6.01 -7.09
N TRP A 135 -1.46 -6.23 -6.15
CA TRP A 135 -1.02 -7.57 -5.74
C TRP A 135 -2.12 -8.35 -5.01
N SER A 136 -3.08 -7.71 -4.36
CA SER A 136 -4.14 -8.39 -3.61
C SER A 136 -5.36 -8.72 -4.46
N PHE A 137 -5.70 -7.85 -5.40
CA PHE A 137 -6.97 -7.88 -6.15
C PHE A 137 -6.78 -7.95 -7.67
N GLY A 138 -5.53 -7.94 -8.15
CA GLY A 138 -5.19 -7.89 -9.57
C GLY A 138 -5.68 -6.61 -10.24
N ASN A 139 -5.69 -6.62 -11.57
CA ASN A 139 -6.10 -5.50 -12.40
C ASN A 139 -7.57 -5.09 -12.22
N THR A 140 -8.36 -5.76 -11.37
CA THR A 140 -9.75 -5.37 -11.09
C THR A 140 -9.86 -4.15 -10.16
N PHE A 141 -8.77 -3.83 -9.45
CA PHE A 141 -8.67 -2.62 -8.65
C PHE A 141 -8.56 -1.38 -9.55
N GLY A 142 -9.50 -0.43 -9.43
CA GLY A 142 -9.51 0.80 -10.23
C GLY A 142 -10.35 0.78 -11.52
N LEU A 143 -11.00 -0.34 -11.89
CA LEU A 143 -11.69 -0.47 -13.18
C LEU A 143 -13.15 0.02 -13.23
N GLY A 144 -13.61 0.77 -12.23
CA GLY A 144 -14.83 1.59 -12.31
C GLY A 144 -16.17 0.86 -12.50
N ALA A 145 -16.20 -0.48 -12.62
CA ALA A 145 -17.41 -1.19 -13.00
C ALA A 145 -18.40 -1.43 -11.84
N TYR A 146 -17.93 -1.48 -10.59
CA TYR A 146 -18.75 -1.78 -9.40
C TYR A 146 -18.13 -1.20 -8.13
N SER A 147 -18.96 -0.86 -7.12
CA SER A 147 -18.47 -0.54 -5.77
C SER A 147 -17.67 -1.71 -5.22
N PHE A 148 -16.38 -1.49 -4.95
CA PHE A 148 -15.46 -2.50 -4.45
C PHE A 148 -15.09 -2.16 -3.00
N PHE A 149 -15.40 -3.07 -2.07
CA PHE A 149 -14.89 -3.00 -0.71
C PHE A 149 -13.94 -4.17 -0.50
N GLY A 150 -12.69 -3.84 -0.15
CA GLY A 150 -11.63 -4.81 0.06
C GLY A 150 -10.90 -4.56 1.36
N ALA A 151 -10.23 -5.59 1.84
CA ALA A 151 -9.21 -5.47 2.84
C ALA A 151 -8.12 -6.50 2.56
N TYR A 152 -6.92 -6.24 3.04
CA TYR A 152 -5.81 -7.16 2.93
C TYR A 152 -4.79 -6.90 4.04
N THR A 153 -3.98 -7.91 4.31
CA THR A 153 -2.91 -7.86 5.29
C THR A 153 -1.57 -7.95 4.59
N VAL A 154 -0.64 -7.08 4.96
CA VAL A 154 0.78 -7.16 4.60
C VAL A 154 1.54 -7.65 5.82
N ASP A 155 1.99 -8.89 5.80
CA ASP A 155 2.84 -9.48 6.83
C ASP A 155 4.31 -9.30 6.43
N LEU A 156 4.96 -8.31 7.05
CA LEU A 156 6.34 -7.91 6.75
C LEU A 156 7.35 -8.95 7.25
N ALA A 157 7.00 -9.74 8.26
CA ALA A 157 7.86 -10.79 8.79
C ALA A 157 7.75 -12.08 7.96
N ALA A 158 6.53 -12.47 7.59
CA ALA A 158 6.30 -13.67 6.80
C ALA A 158 6.58 -13.45 5.30
N GLY A 159 6.64 -12.20 4.83
CA GLY A 159 6.85 -11.91 3.42
C GLY A 159 5.59 -12.17 2.59
N ILE A 160 4.40 -11.89 3.14
CA ILE A 160 3.11 -12.27 2.53
C ILE A 160 2.18 -11.08 2.46
N ILE A 161 1.49 -10.93 1.34
CA ILE A 161 0.27 -10.12 1.24
C ILE A 161 -0.90 -11.06 1.01
N GLN A 162 -1.95 -10.90 1.79
CA GLN A 162 -3.12 -11.76 1.74
C GLN A 162 -4.40 -10.93 1.78
N ALA A 163 -5.25 -11.09 0.77
CA ALA A 163 -6.58 -10.51 0.79
C ALA A 163 -7.44 -11.07 1.94
N ASP A 164 -8.33 -10.23 2.46
CA ASP A 164 -9.35 -10.62 3.41
C ASP A 164 -10.52 -11.26 2.63
N PRO A 165 -10.88 -12.53 2.88
CA PRO A 165 -11.95 -13.19 2.15
C PRO A 165 -13.35 -12.67 2.50
N ASP A 166 -13.51 -11.95 3.61
CA ASP A 166 -14.79 -11.40 4.06
C ASP A 166 -14.63 -9.95 4.56
N PRO A 167 -14.29 -9.00 3.66
CA PRO A 167 -14.00 -7.64 4.06
C PRO A 167 -15.27 -6.93 4.52
N LEU A 168 -15.27 -6.44 5.75
CA LEU A 168 -16.32 -5.53 6.22
C LEU A 168 -16.31 -4.22 5.40
N PRO A 169 -17.46 -3.74 4.93
CA PRO A 169 -17.55 -2.49 4.17
C PRO A 169 -17.21 -1.31 5.10
N VAL A 170 -16.20 -0.54 4.71
CA VAL A 170 -15.76 0.68 5.41
C VAL A 170 -15.49 1.74 4.36
N VAL A 171 -16.14 2.90 4.50
CA VAL A 171 -15.95 4.05 3.61
C VAL A 171 -15.09 5.08 4.33
N ARG A 172 -14.08 5.62 3.64
CA ARG A 172 -13.30 6.77 4.10
C ARG A 172 -13.52 7.93 3.13
N HIS A 173 -14.01 9.05 3.65
CA HIS A 173 -14.05 10.28 2.86
C HIS A 173 -12.62 10.83 2.72
N ILE A 174 -12.13 10.86 1.49
CA ILE A 174 -10.87 11.52 1.15
C ILE A 174 -11.24 12.88 0.57
N MET A 175 -10.74 13.95 1.19
CA MET A 175 -10.80 15.27 0.55
C MET A 175 -9.63 15.37 -0.40
N ILE A 176 -9.88 15.27 -1.70
CA ILE A 176 -8.92 15.69 -2.71
C ILE A 176 -8.99 17.22 -2.74
N SER A 177 -8.02 17.89 -2.09
CA SER A 177 -7.90 19.33 -2.20
C SER A 177 -7.52 19.68 -3.64
N GLN A 178 -8.40 20.37 -4.35
CA GLN A 178 -8.05 20.99 -5.63
C GLN A 178 -7.04 22.10 -5.35
N SER A 179 -5.81 21.89 -5.79
CA SER A 179 -4.77 22.92 -5.92
C SER A 179 -5.07 23.84 -7.09
#